data_AF-A0A973NQ69-F1
#
_entry.id   AF-A0A973NQ69-F1
#
_cell.length_a   1.000
_cell.length_b   1.000
_cell.length_c   1.000
_cell.angle_alpha   90.00
_cell.angle_beta   90.00
_cell.angle_gamma   90.00
#
_symmetry.space_group_name_H-M   'P 1'
#
loop_
_entity.id
_entity.type
_entity.pdbx_description
1 polymer ?
#
loop_
_entity_poly.entity_id
_entity_poly.type
_entity_poly.pdbx_seq_one_letter_code
_entity_poly.pdbx_strand_id
1 'polypeptide(L)'
;MKSGLTYTAVALASVAASIPAYAQAPAPIAAPSPALAAAPDVIAAYDKLRIQPIWVRGGVESPAIAQLVAILQRAPFDGLPEGPQLAAQVQAAVAQARAAPTTAASADRVISSAWVRYVQALKRPTKGMIYAYPVLRPQGTRTEEILLTAAAAPSLATYLTATSDLNPIYRQLRDTAWAEGQAMGNLTPDPRLLANLDRARSIPARGRFVLVDSGTQRLTLFENAVPVDSMKIIVGTNELPTPLIASMMYYVTYNPYWHAPDMLVKKTIAPNVLRMGPKYLSSRGYHVVDAWSETANVVDASSVDWKAAAAGTSHVFVRQDPGPLNSMGNLKFPFPNPEGIYLHDTPSKQHFAKGLRNLSNGCVRVEDAKRLARWLIGQEPAAPSADPEIRVQLPQGVPVVVTYLTAQVQDGKLTYLSDFYGWDTNGPPRFASSD
;
A
#
# COMPACT_ATOMS: atom_id res chain seq x y z
N MET A 1 49.80 4.63 100.44
CA MET A 1 48.85 5.71 100.08
C MET A 1 48.13 5.29 98.82
N LYS A 2 46.80 5.30 98.84
CA LYS A 2 45.91 4.87 97.75
C LYS A 2 45.76 5.99 96.71
N SER A 3 45.84 5.65 95.44
CA SER A 3 45.09 6.32 94.36
C SER A 3 45.20 5.47 93.09
N GLY A 4 44.08 4.86 92.71
CA GLY A 4 43.93 4.13 91.45
C GLY A 4 43.40 5.02 90.34
N LEU A 5 43.64 4.61 89.10
CA LEU A 5 42.79 4.94 87.96
C LEU A 5 42.82 3.78 86.97
N THR A 6 41.66 3.15 86.82
CA THR A 6 41.28 2.14 85.85
C THR A 6 41.10 2.75 84.46
N TYR A 7 41.65 2.10 83.44
CA TYR A 7 41.28 2.31 82.03
C TYR A 7 40.46 1.12 81.52
N THR A 8 39.31 1.42 80.97
CA THR A 8 38.31 0.51 80.41
C THR A 8 38.75 0.08 79.00
N ALA A 9 38.90 -1.23 78.75
CA ALA A 9 39.12 -1.78 77.42
C ALA A 9 37.77 -2.16 76.79
N VAL A 10 37.47 -1.58 75.62
CA VAL A 10 36.29 -1.92 74.80
C VAL A 10 36.65 -3.11 73.92
N ALA A 11 35.93 -4.22 74.09
CA ALA A 11 36.02 -5.40 73.23
C ALA A 11 35.15 -5.21 71.98
N LEU A 12 35.76 -5.30 70.79
CA LEU A 12 35.07 -5.38 69.51
C LEU A 12 34.63 -6.83 69.25
N ALA A 13 33.32 -7.06 69.25
CA ALA A 13 32.73 -8.34 68.84
C ALA A 13 32.62 -8.40 67.31
N SER A 14 33.29 -9.38 66.70
CA SER A 14 33.15 -9.72 65.27
C SER A 14 31.89 -10.55 65.04
N VAL A 15 30.91 -10.00 64.32
CA VAL A 15 29.73 -10.75 63.86
C VAL A 15 30.08 -11.44 62.54
N ALA A 16 30.12 -12.77 62.55
CA ALA A 16 30.21 -13.57 61.33
C ALA A 16 28.83 -13.60 60.65
N ALA A 17 28.72 -13.00 59.46
CA ALA A 17 27.53 -13.06 58.63
C ALA A 17 27.51 -14.36 57.81
N SER A 18 26.47 -15.18 58.01
CA SER A 18 26.19 -16.38 57.22
C SER A 18 25.75 -16.00 55.80
N ILE A 19 26.42 -16.53 54.79
CA ILE A 19 26.04 -16.36 53.37
C ILE A 19 24.86 -17.31 53.08
N PRO A 20 23.71 -16.84 52.57
CA PRO A 20 22.62 -17.73 52.19
C PRO A 20 23.00 -18.51 50.92
N ALA A 21 22.69 -19.80 50.92
CA ALA A 21 22.84 -20.66 49.76
C ALA A 21 21.92 -20.17 48.62
N TYR A 22 22.49 -19.86 47.46
CA TYR A 22 21.74 -19.58 46.25
C TYR A 22 20.93 -20.81 45.85
N ALA A 23 19.60 -20.68 45.80
CA ALA A 23 18.73 -21.65 45.17
C ALA A 23 19.09 -21.76 43.68
N GLN A 24 19.31 -22.99 43.20
CA GLN A 24 19.48 -23.26 41.77
C GLN A 24 18.24 -22.76 41.02
N ALA A 25 18.47 -21.99 39.95
CA ALA A 25 17.40 -21.58 39.05
C ALA A 25 16.68 -22.83 38.50
N PRO A 26 15.34 -22.84 38.42
CA PRO A 26 14.61 -23.95 37.81
C PRO A 26 15.09 -24.13 36.37
N ALA A 27 15.24 -25.40 35.96
CA ALA A 27 15.57 -25.74 34.58
C ALA A 27 14.56 -25.07 33.62
N PRO A 28 15.00 -24.58 32.44
CA PRO A 28 14.10 -23.98 31.48
C PRO A 28 13.00 -24.97 31.11
N ILE A 29 11.74 -24.56 31.26
CA ILE A 29 10.58 -25.31 30.79
C ILE A 29 10.77 -25.48 29.29
N ALA A 30 10.95 -26.72 28.82
CA ALA A 30 11.06 -27.01 27.40
C ALA A 30 9.82 -26.43 26.70
N ALA A 31 10.04 -25.60 25.68
CA ALA A 31 8.95 -25.09 24.87
C ALA A 31 8.13 -26.28 24.33
N PRO A 32 6.79 -26.22 24.33
CA PRO A 32 5.97 -27.31 23.83
C PRO A 32 6.36 -27.64 22.39
N SER A 33 6.55 -28.93 22.09
CA SER A 33 6.87 -29.39 20.74
C SER A 33 5.83 -28.85 19.75
N PRO A 34 6.24 -28.29 18.60
CA PRO A 34 5.31 -27.76 17.64
C PRO A 34 4.36 -28.86 17.15
N ALA A 35 3.06 -28.57 17.08
CA ALA A 35 2.10 -29.50 16.48
C ALA A 35 2.43 -29.68 14.99
N LEU A 36 2.68 -30.92 14.56
CA LEU A 36 3.06 -31.27 13.19
C LEU A 36 1.85 -31.71 12.35
N ALA A 37 0.76 -30.95 12.43
CA ALA A 37 -0.45 -31.23 11.67
C ALA A 37 -0.51 -30.36 10.41
N ALA A 38 -0.73 -30.98 9.25
CA ALA A 38 -1.00 -30.27 8.01
C ALA A 38 -2.40 -29.66 8.03
N ALA A 39 -2.58 -28.53 7.33
CA ALA A 39 -3.88 -27.87 7.23
C ALA A 39 -4.89 -28.75 6.47
N PRO A 40 -6.17 -28.84 6.90
CA PRO A 40 -7.16 -29.72 6.28
C PRO A 40 -7.39 -29.45 4.79
N ASP A 41 -7.36 -28.20 4.37
CA ASP A 41 -7.50 -27.78 2.97
C ASP A 41 -6.31 -28.21 2.11
N VAL A 42 -5.09 -28.21 2.66
CA VAL A 42 -3.90 -28.75 2.00
C VAL A 42 -3.99 -30.26 1.85
N ILE A 43 -4.41 -30.97 2.89
CA ILE A 43 -4.64 -32.43 2.82
C ILE A 43 -5.65 -32.74 1.72
N ALA A 44 -6.80 -32.06 1.74
CA ALA A 44 -7.86 -32.23 0.74
C ALA A 44 -7.37 -31.92 -0.68
N ALA A 45 -6.55 -30.88 -0.86
CA ALA A 45 -5.98 -30.53 -2.16
C ALA A 45 -5.02 -31.60 -2.69
N TYR A 46 -4.12 -32.13 -1.83
CA TYR A 46 -3.23 -33.23 -2.21
C TYR A 46 -4.00 -34.47 -2.65
N ASP A 47 -5.02 -34.86 -1.89
CA ASP A 47 -5.79 -36.07 -2.15
C ASP A 47 -6.68 -35.90 -3.39
N LYS A 48 -7.37 -34.76 -3.53
CA LYS A 48 -8.24 -34.44 -4.67
C LYS A 48 -7.48 -34.32 -5.99
N LEU A 49 -6.34 -33.62 -5.97
CA LEU A 49 -5.56 -33.30 -7.17
C LEU A 49 -4.43 -34.30 -7.43
N ARG A 50 -4.25 -35.28 -6.55
CA ARG A 50 -3.17 -36.29 -6.60
C ARG A 50 -1.78 -35.64 -6.74
N ILE A 51 -1.56 -34.56 -6.00
CA ILE A 51 -0.30 -33.81 -6.01
C ILE A 51 0.81 -34.72 -5.47
N GLN A 52 1.88 -34.87 -6.23
CA GLN A 52 3.09 -35.57 -5.79
C GLN A 52 3.84 -34.71 -4.76
N PRO A 53 4.62 -35.31 -3.85
CA PRO A 53 5.43 -34.55 -2.89
C PRO A 53 6.23 -33.42 -3.55
N ILE A 54 6.10 -32.22 -3.00
CA ILE A 54 6.71 -31.01 -3.57
C ILE A 54 8.12 -30.82 -3.00
N TRP A 55 8.28 -31.05 -1.70
CA TRP A 55 9.46 -30.72 -0.91
C TRP A 55 10.34 -31.92 -0.60
N VAL A 56 9.75 -33.11 -0.43
CA VAL A 56 10.49 -34.34 -0.10
C VAL A 56 10.12 -35.44 -1.11
N ARG A 57 10.95 -35.62 -2.15
CA ARG A 57 10.69 -36.59 -3.24
C ARG A 57 11.57 -37.82 -3.08
N GLY A 58 10.95 -39.00 -2.96
CA GLY A 58 11.69 -40.27 -2.84
C GLY A 58 12.64 -40.31 -1.64
N GLY A 59 12.31 -39.61 -0.55
CA GLY A 59 13.17 -39.47 0.63
C GLY A 59 14.28 -38.42 0.50
N VAL A 60 14.39 -37.74 -0.65
CA VAL A 60 15.35 -36.65 -0.88
C VAL A 60 14.67 -35.31 -0.64
N GLU A 61 15.28 -34.50 0.22
CA GLU A 61 14.82 -33.16 0.54
C GLU A 61 15.22 -32.16 -0.53
N SER A 62 14.28 -31.29 -0.90
CA SER A 62 14.54 -30.14 -1.75
C SER A 62 15.45 -29.14 -1.02
N PRO A 63 16.53 -28.63 -1.66
CA PRO A 63 17.35 -27.58 -1.08
C PRO A 63 16.55 -26.28 -0.85
N ALA A 64 15.40 -26.11 -1.51
CA ALA A 64 14.51 -24.97 -1.33
C ALA A 64 13.87 -24.91 0.08
N ILE A 65 13.90 -26.01 0.86
CA ILE A 65 13.35 -26.03 2.22
C ILE A 65 14.12 -25.04 3.13
N ALA A 66 15.44 -24.94 3.00
CA ALA A 66 16.22 -23.97 3.78
C ALA A 66 15.82 -22.53 3.46
N GLN A 67 15.54 -22.24 2.18
CA GLN A 67 15.04 -20.94 1.75
C GLN A 67 13.63 -20.67 2.30
N LEU A 68 12.73 -21.65 2.28
CA LEU A 68 11.40 -21.52 2.89
C LEU A 68 11.49 -21.18 4.38
N VAL A 69 12.37 -21.87 5.12
CA VAL A 69 12.61 -21.59 6.54
C VAL A 69 13.08 -20.14 6.74
N ALA A 70 14.03 -19.66 5.94
CA ALA A 70 14.50 -18.28 6.02
C ALA A 70 13.41 -17.25 5.71
N ILE A 71 12.57 -17.53 4.70
CA ILE A 71 11.39 -16.70 4.37
C ILE A 71 10.43 -16.64 5.56
N LEU A 72 10.10 -17.78 6.16
CA LEU A 72 9.19 -17.87 7.29
C LEU A 72 9.75 -17.18 8.56
N GLN A 73 11.06 -17.26 8.80
CA GLN A 73 11.71 -16.53 9.89
C GLN A 73 11.60 -15.00 9.73
N ARG A 74 11.71 -14.51 8.50
CA ARG A 74 11.53 -13.07 8.17
C ARG A 74 10.06 -12.66 8.12
N ALA A 75 9.12 -13.60 8.01
CA ALA A 75 7.72 -13.31 7.72
C ALA A 75 6.98 -12.37 8.71
N PRO A 76 7.42 -12.13 9.97
CA PRO A 76 6.88 -11.01 10.74
C PRO A 76 7.02 -9.67 10.01
N PHE A 77 8.12 -9.45 9.29
CA PHE A 77 8.34 -8.29 8.41
C PHE A 77 7.58 -8.38 7.08
N ASP A 78 6.83 -9.45 6.83
CA ASP A 78 5.82 -9.55 5.77
C ASP A 78 4.38 -9.43 6.33
N GLY A 79 4.24 -9.12 7.63
CA GLY A 79 2.94 -9.03 8.31
C GLY A 79 2.35 -10.38 8.72
N LEU A 80 3.18 -11.43 8.87
CA LEU A 80 2.81 -12.75 9.38
C LEU A 80 3.57 -13.06 10.68
N PRO A 81 3.06 -12.64 11.85
CA PRO A 81 3.74 -12.80 13.14
C PRO A 81 4.04 -14.26 13.51
N GLU A 82 3.21 -15.21 13.07
CA GLU A 82 3.39 -16.64 13.32
C GLU A 82 4.47 -17.32 12.44
N GLY A 83 5.15 -16.56 11.57
CA GLY A 83 6.18 -17.05 10.66
C GLY A 83 7.27 -17.90 11.33
N PRO A 84 7.93 -17.46 12.41
CA PRO A 84 8.95 -18.24 13.09
C PRO A 84 8.44 -19.57 13.66
N GLN A 85 7.19 -19.62 14.12
CA GLN A 85 6.55 -20.86 14.57
C GLN A 85 6.33 -21.83 13.40
N LEU A 86 5.89 -21.32 12.24
CA LEU A 86 5.78 -22.11 11.01
C LEU A 86 7.16 -22.61 10.54
N ALA A 87 8.21 -21.79 10.65
CA ALA A 87 9.58 -22.19 10.33
C ALA A 87 10.05 -23.35 11.22
N ALA A 88 9.77 -23.30 12.52
CA ALA A 88 10.08 -24.39 13.46
C ALA A 88 9.29 -25.67 13.15
N GLN A 89 8.02 -25.56 12.76
CA GLN A 89 7.21 -26.70 12.30
C GLN A 89 7.80 -27.36 11.04
N VAL A 90 8.24 -26.55 10.06
CA VAL A 90 8.91 -27.05 8.85
C VAL A 90 10.17 -27.82 9.21
N GLN A 91 11.03 -27.26 10.05
CA GLN A 91 12.26 -27.92 10.49
C GLN A 91 12.00 -29.24 11.23
N ALA A 92 11.01 -29.26 12.12
CA ALA A 92 10.62 -30.46 12.86
C ALA A 92 10.01 -31.54 11.94
N ALA A 93 9.19 -31.16 10.95
CA ALA A 93 8.67 -32.08 9.95
C ALA A 93 9.77 -32.72 9.10
N VAL A 94 10.78 -31.93 8.71
CA VAL A 94 11.97 -32.43 8.00
C VAL A 94 12.76 -33.40 8.88
N ALA A 95 13.03 -33.04 10.13
CA ALA A 95 13.74 -33.92 11.06
C ALA A 95 13.01 -35.26 11.27
N GLN A 96 11.68 -35.23 11.37
CA GLN A 96 10.85 -36.43 11.47
C GLN A 96 10.95 -37.29 10.20
N ALA A 97 10.90 -36.70 9.01
CA ALA A 97 11.05 -37.41 7.74
C ALA A 97 12.43 -38.06 7.59
N ARG A 98 13.51 -37.42 8.07
CA ARG A 98 14.86 -38.00 8.12
C ARG A 98 14.93 -39.21 9.05
N ALA A 99 14.34 -39.10 10.23
CA ALA A 99 14.35 -40.17 11.23
C ALA A 99 13.48 -41.37 10.83
N ALA A 100 12.35 -41.11 10.17
CA ALA A 100 11.39 -42.11 9.74
C ALA A 100 10.91 -41.80 8.31
N PRO A 101 11.54 -42.38 7.27
CA PRO A 101 11.20 -42.11 5.87
C PRO A 101 9.73 -42.36 5.49
N THR A 102 9.02 -43.22 6.24
CA THR A 102 7.58 -43.46 6.10
C THR A 102 6.72 -42.21 6.37
N THR A 103 7.25 -41.22 7.07
CA THR A 103 6.58 -39.95 7.40
C THR A 103 6.85 -38.85 6.36
N ALA A 104 7.61 -39.12 5.29
CA ALA A 104 7.96 -38.12 4.29
C ALA A 104 6.72 -37.47 3.63
N ALA A 105 5.67 -38.26 3.35
CA ALA A 105 4.44 -37.73 2.76
C ALA A 105 3.66 -36.81 3.70
N SER A 106 3.61 -37.12 5.00
CA SER A 106 2.97 -36.24 5.99
C SER A 106 3.80 -34.99 6.23
N ALA A 107 5.13 -35.11 6.28
CA ALA A 107 6.03 -33.96 6.39
C ALA A 107 5.87 -33.00 5.21
N ASP A 108 5.79 -33.52 3.98
CA ASP A 108 5.58 -32.71 2.77
C ASP A 108 4.30 -31.85 2.87
N ARG A 109 3.22 -32.42 3.40
CA ARG A 109 1.95 -31.70 3.62
C ARG A 109 2.07 -30.62 4.71
N VAL A 110 2.86 -30.85 5.76
CA VAL A 110 3.14 -29.83 6.79
C VAL A 110 3.92 -28.67 6.18
N ILE A 111 4.96 -28.96 5.40
CA ILE A 111 5.77 -27.93 4.72
C ILE A 111 4.92 -27.12 3.74
N SER A 112 4.09 -27.80 2.96
CA SER A 112 3.11 -27.16 2.07
C SER A 112 2.09 -26.30 2.82
N SER A 113 1.67 -26.69 4.02
CA SER A 113 0.77 -25.88 4.84
C SER A 113 1.40 -24.56 5.26
N ALA A 114 2.68 -24.59 5.66
CA ALA A 114 3.43 -23.38 5.99
C ALA A 114 3.57 -22.45 4.77
N TRP A 115 3.87 -23.01 3.60
CA TRP A 115 3.98 -22.22 2.37
C TRP A 115 2.64 -21.61 1.93
N VAL A 116 1.56 -22.39 1.94
CA VAL A 116 0.21 -21.90 1.62
C VAL A 116 -0.19 -20.75 2.56
N ARG A 117 0.05 -20.90 3.87
CA ARG A 117 -0.23 -19.85 4.85
C ARG A 117 0.55 -18.57 4.55
N TYR A 118 1.84 -18.68 4.23
CA TYR A 118 2.67 -17.53 3.86
C TYR A 118 2.17 -16.83 2.60
N VAL A 119 1.90 -17.58 1.52
CA VAL A 119 1.42 -17.00 0.25
C VAL A 119 0.05 -16.34 0.42
N GLN A 120 -0.86 -16.93 1.20
CA GLN A 120 -2.17 -16.34 1.49
C GLN A 120 -2.05 -15.02 2.27
N ALA A 121 -1.15 -14.96 3.26
CA ALA A 121 -0.90 -13.74 4.01
C ALA A 121 -0.33 -12.63 3.10
N LEU A 122 0.63 -13.00 2.25
CA LEU A 122 1.28 -12.10 1.31
C LEU A 122 0.31 -11.58 0.23
N LYS A 123 -0.57 -12.43 -0.30
CA LYS A 123 -1.49 -12.09 -1.39
C LYS A 123 -2.90 -11.68 -0.92
N ARG A 124 -3.08 -11.25 0.33
CA ARG A 124 -4.37 -10.68 0.77
C ARG A 124 -4.56 -9.26 0.20
N PRO A 125 -5.80 -8.82 -0.07
CA PRO A 125 -6.09 -7.44 -0.51
C PRO A 125 -5.50 -6.38 0.44
N THR A 126 -5.06 -5.25 -0.10
CA THR A 126 -4.64 -4.08 0.68
C THR A 126 -5.85 -3.46 1.36
N LYS A 127 -5.78 -3.22 2.67
CA LYS A 127 -6.90 -2.67 3.42
C LYS A 127 -7.22 -1.24 2.94
N GLY A 128 -8.48 -0.99 2.61
CA GLY A 128 -8.95 0.32 2.17
C GLY A 128 -8.65 0.68 0.71
N MET A 129 -8.02 -0.23 -0.06
CA MET A 129 -7.76 0.00 -1.48
C MET A 129 -8.98 -0.34 -2.33
N ILE A 130 -9.30 0.56 -3.24
CA ILE A 130 -10.29 0.38 -4.29
C ILE A 130 -9.63 -0.38 -5.44
N TYR A 131 -10.15 -1.54 -5.79
CA TYR A 131 -9.76 -2.26 -7.00
C TYR A 131 -10.83 -2.06 -8.07
N ALA A 132 -10.52 -1.24 -9.08
CA ALA A 132 -11.48 -0.92 -10.13
C ALA A 132 -11.92 -2.14 -10.96
N TYR A 133 -11.06 -3.16 -10.99
CA TYR A 133 -11.30 -4.43 -11.68
C TYR A 133 -10.93 -5.61 -10.78
N PRO A 134 -11.69 -6.72 -10.81
CA PRO A 134 -11.37 -7.92 -10.03
C PRO A 134 -9.95 -8.45 -10.27
N VAL A 135 -9.46 -8.39 -11.51
CA VAL A 135 -8.12 -8.85 -11.90
C VAL A 135 -6.98 -8.06 -11.24
N LEU A 136 -7.24 -6.83 -10.80
CA LEU A 136 -6.25 -6.00 -10.09
C LEU A 136 -6.19 -6.33 -8.60
N ARG A 137 -7.22 -6.98 -8.05
CA ARG A 137 -7.19 -7.50 -6.68
C ARG A 137 -6.15 -8.61 -6.61
N PRO A 138 -5.35 -8.72 -5.53
CA PRO A 138 -4.43 -9.85 -5.35
C PRO A 138 -5.12 -11.21 -5.61
N GLN A 139 -4.54 -12.00 -6.51
CA GLN A 139 -5.04 -13.30 -6.95
C GLN A 139 -4.14 -14.44 -6.46
N GLY A 140 -4.54 -15.70 -6.66
CA GLY A 140 -3.69 -16.85 -6.35
C GLY A 140 -3.52 -17.11 -4.86
N THR A 141 -4.58 -16.86 -4.09
CA THR A 141 -4.69 -17.16 -2.65
C THR A 141 -5.30 -18.53 -2.38
N ARG A 142 -5.88 -19.18 -3.41
CA ARG A 142 -6.49 -20.50 -3.28
C ARG A 142 -5.44 -21.57 -3.05
N THR A 143 -5.69 -22.44 -2.07
CA THR A 143 -4.78 -23.52 -1.68
C THR A 143 -4.41 -24.41 -2.87
N GLU A 144 -5.38 -24.79 -3.71
CA GLU A 144 -5.09 -25.62 -4.89
C GLU A 144 -4.15 -24.92 -5.88
N GLU A 145 -4.38 -23.64 -6.15
CA GLU A 145 -3.60 -22.87 -7.12
C GLU A 145 -2.16 -22.68 -6.63
N ILE A 146 -1.97 -22.38 -5.34
CA ILE A 146 -0.64 -22.22 -4.73
C ILE A 146 0.14 -23.53 -4.82
N LEU A 147 -0.49 -24.66 -4.48
CA LEU A 147 0.16 -25.97 -4.50
C LEU A 147 0.46 -26.44 -5.92
N LEU A 148 -0.47 -26.28 -6.86
CA LEU A 148 -0.23 -26.64 -8.26
C LEU A 148 0.88 -25.80 -8.88
N THR A 149 0.92 -24.49 -8.58
CA THR A 149 2.01 -23.61 -9.06
C THR A 149 3.35 -24.01 -8.47
N ALA A 150 3.38 -24.35 -7.17
CA ALA A 150 4.60 -24.83 -6.52
C ALA A 150 5.06 -26.17 -7.11
N ALA A 151 4.15 -27.13 -7.31
CA ALA A 151 4.45 -28.45 -7.85
C ALA A 151 4.94 -28.40 -9.30
N ALA A 152 4.41 -27.47 -10.10
CA ALA A 152 4.78 -27.28 -11.50
C ALA A 152 6.02 -26.39 -11.71
N ALA A 153 6.54 -25.75 -10.65
CA ALA A 153 7.69 -24.86 -10.77
C ALA A 153 8.94 -25.63 -11.24
N PRO A 154 9.62 -25.19 -12.33
CA PRO A 154 10.88 -25.81 -12.76
C PRO A 154 11.99 -25.71 -11.71
N SER A 155 11.93 -24.67 -10.88
CA SER A 155 12.82 -24.45 -9.75
C SER A 155 12.02 -23.89 -8.58
N LEU A 156 11.91 -24.67 -7.50
CA LEU A 156 11.26 -24.22 -6.28
C LEU A 156 11.95 -22.99 -5.70
N ALA A 157 13.29 -22.95 -5.69
CA ALA A 157 14.03 -21.80 -5.17
C ALA A 157 13.71 -20.49 -5.94
N THR A 158 13.63 -20.57 -7.27
CA THR A 158 13.26 -19.41 -8.11
C THR A 158 11.81 -19.00 -7.84
N TYR A 159 10.90 -19.96 -7.73
CA TYR A 159 9.49 -19.72 -7.43
C TYR A 159 9.27 -19.07 -6.06
N LEU A 160 9.98 -19.55 -5.02
CA LEU A 160 9.91 -19.00 -3.66
C LEU A 160 10.40 -17.55 -3.63
N THR A 161 11.52 -17.27 -4.31
CA THR A 161 12.07 -15.91 -4.45
C THR A 161 11.05 -15.00 -5.13
N ALA A 162 10.58 -15.38 -6.32
CA ALA A 162 9.64 -14.58 -7.10
C ALA A 162 8.32 -14.34 -6.37
N THR A 163 7.83 -15.33 -5.61
CA THR A 163 6.59 -15.18 -4.84
C THR A 163 6.77 -14.28 -3.64
N SER A 164 7.87 -14.42 -2.89
CA SER A 164 8.12 -13.64 -1.68
C SER A 164 8.50 -12.18 -1.96
N ASP A 165 9.12 -11.87 -3.10
CA ASP A 165 9.61 -10.52 -3.37
C ASP A 165 8.52 -9.51 -3.76
N LEU A 166 7.40 -9.99 -4.33
CA LEU A 166 6.28 -9.20 -4.86
C LEU A 166 6.68 -8.14 -5.90
N ASN A 167 7.31 -7.05 -5.47
CA ASN A 167 7.82 -5.97 -6.32
C ASN A 167 9.06 -5.32 -5.67
N PRO A 168 9.88 -4.59 -6.44
CA PRO A 168 11.12 -4.01 -5.92
C PRO A 168 10.96 -3.10 -4.70
N ILE A 169 9.86 -2.31 -4.64
CA ILE A 169 9.62 -1.37 -3.53
C ILE A 169 9.32 -2.15 -2.25
N TYR A 170 8.42 -3.13 -2.31
CA TYR A 170 8.07 -4.00 -1.18
C TYR A 170 9.31 -4.72 -0.64
N ARG A 171 10.06 -5.37 -1.54
CA ARG A 171 11.29 -6.10 -1.19
C ARG A 171 12.33 -5.19 -0.52
N GLN A 172 12.57 -4.00 -1.08
CA GLN A 172 13.56 -3.07 -0.55
C GLN A 172 13.23 -2.61 0.87
N LEU A 173 11.96 -2.24 1.14
CA LEU A 173 11.51 -1.84 2.47
C LEU A 173 11.65 -2.99 3.48
N ARG A 174 11.15 -4.17 3.12
CA ARG A 174 11.20 -5.36 3.99
C ARG A 174 12.63 -5.77 4.32
N ASP A 175 13.47 -5.94 3.31
CA ASP A 175 14.82 -6.49 3.50
C ASP A 175 15.70 -5.52 4.28
N THR A 176 15.55 -4.21 4.06
CA THR A 176 16.26 -3.17 4.84
C THR A 176 15.84 -3.22 6.31
N ALA A 177 14.53 -3.24 6.57
CA ALA A 177 14.02 -3.30 7.94
C ALA A 177 14.42 -4.59 8.67
N TRP A 178 14.41 -5.73 7.97
CA TRP A 178 14.87 -7.00 8.50
C TRP A 178 16.36 -6.94 8.89
N ALA A 179 17.20 -6.42 7.99
CA ALA A 179 18.64 -6.28 8.25
C ALA A 179 18.93 -5.36 9.45
N GLU A 180 18.21 -4.23 9.56
CA GLU A 180 18.30 -3.33 10.71
C GLU A 180 17.84 -4.02 12.00
N GLY A 181 16.71 -4.75 11.97
CA GLY A 181 16.20 -5.51 13.11
C GLY A 181 17.18 -6.58 13.59
N GLN A 182 17.84 -7.28 12.66
CA GLN A 182 18.91 -8.23 12.97
C GLN A 182 20.11 -7.54 13.63
N ALA A 183 20.56 -6.41 13.09
CA ALA A 183 21.69 -5.66 13.64
C ALA A 183 21.41 -5.13 15.07
N MET A 184 20.16 -4.79 15.37
CA MET A 184 19.73 -4.29 16.68
C MET A 184 19.33 -5.41 17.66
N GLY A 185 19.21 -6.66 17.21
CA GLY A 185 18.67 -7.75 18.03
C GLY A 185 17.18 -7.60 18.36
N ASN A 186 16.42 -6.81 17.58
CA ASN A 186 14.98 -6.63 17.73
C ASN A 186 14.26 -7.02 16.45
N LEU A 187 13.65 -8.21 16.44
CA LEU A 187 12.91 -8.76 15.31
C LEU A 187 11.41 -8.43 15.34
N THR A 188 10.99 -7.46 16.16
CA THR A 188 9.63 -6.94 16.14
C THR A 188 9.54 -5.84 15.08
N PRO A 189 8.77 -6.02 13.99
CA PRO A 189 8.64 -4.99 12.96
C PRO A 189 7.89 -3.75 13.49
N ASP A 190 8.32 -2.57 13.03
CA ASP A 190 7.61 -1.31 13.30
C ASP A 190 6.20 -1.38 12.66
N PRO A 191 5.11 -1.05 13.39
CA PRO A 191 3.76 -1.01 12.81
C PRO A 191 3.65 -0.10 11.58
N ARG A 192 4.41 0.99 11.51
CA ARG A 192 4.45 1.90 10.35
C ARG A 192 5.03 1.21 9.12
N LEU A 193 6.08 0.40 9.29
CA LEU A 193 6.60 -0.43 8.21
C LEU A 193 5.53 -1.39 7.70
N LEU A 194 4.84 -2.09 8.60
CA LEU A 194 3.80 -3.05 8.22
C LEU A 194 2.66 -2.39 7.45
N ALA A 195 2.23 -1.18 7.86
CA ALA A 195 1.22 -0.41 7.13
C ALA A 195 1.69 -0.04 5.71
N ASN A 196 2.96 0.34 5.55
CA ASN A 196 3.54 0.67 4.25
C ASN A 196 3.70 -0.55 3.35
N LEU A 197 4.17 -1.67 3.91
CA LEU A 197 4.25 -2.93 3.21
C LEU A 197 2.86 -3.37 2.75
N ASP A 198 1.82 -3.28 3.60
CA ASP A 198 0.44 -3.62 3.22
C ASP A 198 -0.03 -2.89 1.95
N ARG A 199 0.29 -1.59 1.85
CA ARG A 199 -0.02 -0.74 0.69
C ARG A 199 0.87 -1.04 -0.52
N ALA A 200 2.15 -1.34 -0.31
CA ALA A 200 3.09 -1.64 -1.38
C ALA A 200 2.79 -2.97 -2.11
N ARG A 201 2.05 -3.90 -1.51
CA ARG A 201 1.72 -5.20 -2.14
C ARG A 201 0.93 -5.10 -3.43
N SER A 202 0.12 -4.04 -3.57
CA SER A 202 -0.70 -3.82 -4.76
C SER A 202 0.06 -3.12 -5.90
N ILE A 203 1.34 -2.79 -5.71
CA ILE A 203 2.18 -2.21 -6.77
C ILE A 203 2.61 -3.32 -7.74
N PRO A 204 2.47 -3.11 -9.07
CA PRO A 204 2.89 -4.10 -10.06
C PRO A 204 4.38 -4.47 -9.96
N ALA A 205 4.66 -5.77 -10.06
CA ALA A 205 6.01 -6.32 -10.03
C ALA A 205 6.86 -5.99 -11.28
N ARG A 206 6.17 -5.73 -12.40
CA ARG A 206 6.75 -5.63 -13.75
C ARG A 206 5.83 -4.85 -14.67
N GLY A 207 6.32 -4.61 -15.87
CA GLY A 207 5.56 -3.95 -16.93
C GLY A 207 5.55 -2.44 -16.80
N ARG A 208 4.66 -1.81 -17.56
CA ARG A 208 4.52 -0.37 -17.69
C ARG A 208 3.35 0.13 -16.86
N PHE A 209 3.56 1.07 -15.95
CA PHE A 209 2.49 1.59 -15.08
C PHE A 209 2.80 2.99 -14.52
N VAL A 210 1.78 3.64 -13.97
CA VAL A 210 1.89 4.91 -13.25
C VAL A 210 1.69 4.65 -11.75
N LEU A 211 2.65 5.07 -10.93
CA LEU A 211 2.52 5.09 -9.49
C LEU A 211 2.26 6.52 -9.03
N VAL A 212 1.12 6.76 -8.40
CA VAL A 212 0.73 8.02 -7.78
C VAL A 212 0.83 7.82 -6.28
N ASP A 213 1.83 8.42 -5.64
CA ASP A 213 2.07 8.23 -4.22
C ASP A 213 1.78 9.51 -3.45
N SER A 214 0.68 9.48 -2.71
CA SER A 214 0.23 10.61 -1.90
C SER A 214 1.16 10.92 -0.74
N GLY A 215 1.86 9.92 -0.18
CA GLY A 215 2.77 10.13 0.95
C GLY A 215 4.00 10.94 0.55
N THR A 216 4.59 10.58 -0.60
CA THR A 216 5.73 11.32 -1.19
C THR A 216 5.29 12.55 -2.00
N GLN A 217 4.00 12.64 -2.31
CA GLN A 217 3.42 13.64 -3.20
C GLN A 217 4.15 13.68 -4.55
N ARG A 218 4.46 12.48 -5.07
CA ARG A 218 5.06 12.27 -6.39
C ARG A 218 4.25 11.30 -7.24
N LEU A 219 4.33 11.50 -8.54
CA LEU A 219 3.94 10.53 -9.55
C LEU A 219 5.21 10.01 -10.22
N THR A 220 5.33 8.70 -10.38
CA THR A 220 6.48 8.04 -11.02
C THR A 220 5.99 7.14 -12.15
N LEU A 221 6.65 7.24 -13.30
CA LEU A 221 6.41 6.44 -14.48
C LEU A 221 7.35 5.24 -14.45
N PHE A 222 6.81 4.04 -14.63
CA PHE A 222 7.59 2.80 -14.62
C PHE A 222 7.52 2.11 -15.97
N GLU A 223 8.67 1.59 -16.42
CA GLU A 223 8.79 0.64 -17.53
C GLU A 223 9.59 -0.57 -17.06
N ASN A 224 9.02 -1.76 -17.21
CA ASN A 224 9.59 -3.01 -16.70
C ASN A 224 9.95 -2.94 -15.20
N ALA A 225 9.12 -2.25 -14.41
CA ALA A 225 9.35 -1.95 -12.99
C ALA A 225 10.63 -1.13 -12.67
N VAL A 226 11.18 -0.44 -13.67
CA VAL A 226 12.23 0.56 -13.51
C VAL A 226 11.61 1.96 -13.60
N PRO A 227 11.86 2.88 -12.66
CA PRO A 227 11.40 4.25 -12.77
C PRO A 227 12.11 4.96 -13.92
N VAL A 228 11.35 5.53 -14.87
CA VAL A 228 11.89 6.20 -16.06
C VAL A 228 11.68 7.72 -16.05
N ASP A 229 10.68 8.20 -15.31
CA ASP A 229 10.43 9.63 -15.09
C ASP A 229 9.63 9.81 -13.79
N SER A 230 9.63 11.03 -13.25
CA SER A 230 8.85 11.37 -12.07
C SER A 230 8.53 12.86 -12.03
N MET A 231 7.39 13.21 -11.43
CA MET A 231 6.93 14.60 -11.30
C MET A 231 6.23 14.83 -9.96
N LYS A 232 6.13 16.09 -9.54
CA LYS A 232 5.37 16.43 -8.33
C LYS A 232 3.87 16.30 -8.59
N ILE A 233 3.12 15.99 -7.54
CA ILE A 233 1.66 16.01 -7.54
C ILE A 233 1.11 16.85 -6.38
N ILE A 234 -0.14 17.26 -6.50
CA ILE A 234 -0.97 17.82 -5.43
C ILE A 234 -2.12 16.84 -5.19
N VAL A 235 -2.31 16.45 -3.93
CA VAL A 235 -3.26 15.43 -3.48
C VAL A 235 -4.34 16.02 -2.58
N GLY A 236 -5.29 15.21 -2.15
CA GLY A 236 -6.44 15.60 -1.33
C GLY A 236 -6.05 16.22 0.00
N THR A 237 -6.87 17.09 0.58
CA THR A 237 -6.69 17.55 1.97
C THR A 237 -6.97 16.42 2.96
N ASN A 238 -6.82 16.67 4.27
CA ASN A 238 -7.13 15.67 5.29
C ASN A 238 -8.64 15.42 5.41
N GLU A 239 -9.46 16.40 5.08
CA GLU A 239 -10.92 16.29 5.05
C GLU A 239 -11.41 15.54 3.80
N LEU A 240 -10.68 15.64 2.69
CA LEU A 240 -10.99 15.01 1.41
C LEU A 240 -9.75 14.29 0.86
N PRO A 241 -9.29 13.21 1.53
CA PRO A 241 -8.05 12.56 1.18
C PRO A 241 -8.13 11.87 -0.17
N THR A 242 -7.00 11.80 -0.88
CA THR A 242 -6.91 10.99 -2.12
C THR A 242 -6.97 9.49 -1.76
N PRO A 243 -7.95 8.73 -2.26
CA PRO A 243 -8.10 7.31 -1.92
C PRO A 243 -6.95 6.42 -2.41
N LEU A 244 -6.81 5.25 -1.79
CA LEU A 244 -5.98 4.17 -2.31
C LEU A 244 -6.72 3.49 -3.47
N ILE A 245 -6.12 3.40 -4.66
CA ILE A 245 -6.79 2.90 -5.87
C ILE A 245 -5.83 2.07 -6.71
N ALA A 246 -6.28 0.92 -7.22
CA ALA A 246 -5.67 0.22 -8.34
C ALA A 246 -6.65 0.20 -9.52
N SER A 247 -6.26 0.79 -10.65
CA SER A 247 -7.12 0.93 -11.84
C SER A 247 -6.31 0.90 -13.14
N MET A 248 -6.98 1.16 -14.26
CA MET A 248 -6.41 1.22 -15.61
C MET A 248 -6.82 2.54 -16.28
N MET A 249 -5.86 3.27 -16.85
CA MET A 249 -6.11 4.39 -17.76
C MET A 249 -6.21 3.88 -19.21
N TYR A 250 -7.21 4.38 -19.94
CA TYR A 250 -7.45 3.99 -21.34
C TYR A 250 -7.43 5.16 -22.32
N TYR A 251 -7.65 6.39 -21.85
CA TYR A 251 -7.62 7.59 -22.68
C TYR A 251 -7.13 8.80 -21.91
N VAL A 252 -6.78 9.83 -22.66
CA VAL A 252 -6.56 11.20 -22.17
C VAL A 252 -7.68 12.07 -22.73
N THR A 253 -8.25 12.95 -21.90
CA THR A 253 -9.20 13.96 -22.33
C THR A 253 -8.47 15.30 -22.51
N TYR A 254 -8.55 15.85 -23.71
CA TYR A 254 -8.13 17.22 -24.04
C TYR A 254 -9.28 18.19 -23.85
N ASN A 255 -8.95 19.44 -23.51
CA ASN A 255 -9.91 20.54 -23.34
C ASN A 255 -11.09 20.14 -22.43
N PRO A 256 -10.84 19.63 -21.20
CA PRO A 256 -11.91 19.10 -20.38
C PRO A 256 -12.83 20.20 -19.85
N TYR A 257 -14.14 19.95 -19.83
CA TYR A 257 -15.07 20.66 -18.96
C TYR A 257 -14.76 20.33 -17.50
N TRP A 258 -14.79 21.34 -16.64
CA TRP A 258 -14.72 21.09 -15.20
C TRP A 258 -16.06 21.25 -14.51
N HIS A 259 -16.61 20.13 -14.04
CA HIS A 259 -17.79 20.10 -13.19
C HIS A 259 -17.38 20.42 -11.75
N ALA A 260 -17.80 21.58 -11.26
CA ALA A 260 -17.49 22.01 -9.90
C ALA A 260 -18.22 21.11 -8.89
N PRO A 261 -17.51 20.50 -7.92
CA PRO A 261 -18.16 19.71 -6.88
C PRO A 261 -19.10 20.56 -6.02
N ASP A 262 -20.18 19.96 -5.54
CA ASP A 262 -21.22 20.62 -4.72
C ASP A 262 -20.66 21.42 -3.56
N MET A 263 -19.65 20.87 -2.88
CA MET A 263 -19.01 21.56 -1.78
C MET A 263 -18.40 22.89 -2.24
N LEU A 264 -17.77 22.93 -3.41
CA LEU A 264 -17.19 24.15 -3.95
C LEU A 264 -18.29 25.13 -4.39
N VAL A 265 -19.39 24.61 -4.95
CA VAL A 265 -20.55 25.43 -5.26
C VAL A 265 -21.07 26.12 -4.00
N LYS A 266 -21.30 25.35 -2.93
CA LYS A 266 -21.75 25.82 -1.62
C LYS A 266 -20.79 26.81 -0.96
N LYS A 267 -19.50 26.46 -0.86
CA LYS A 267 -18.52 27.20 -0.04
C LYS A 267 -17.87 28.37 -0.77
N THR A 268 -17.85 28.35 -2.10
CA THR A 268 -17.05 29.31 -2.89
C THR A 268 -17.86 29.98 -4.00
N ILE A 269 -18.47 29.22 -4.89
CA ILE A 269 -19.10 29.81 -6.09
C ILE A 269 -20.35 30.60 -5.72
N ALA A 270 -21.31 29.99 -5.00
CA ALA A 270 -22.55 30.65 -4.63
C ALA A 270 -22.33 31.89 -3.75
N PRO A 271 -21.47 31.87 -2.70
CA PRO A 271 -21.13 33.07 -1.96
C PRO A 271 -20.51 34.19 -2.82
N ASN A 272 -19.67 33.85 -3.80
CA ASN A 272 -19.10 34.85 -4.69
C ASN A 272 -20.12 35.42 -5.68
N VAL A 273 -21.06 34.61 -6.18
CA VAL A 273 -22.18 35.11 -6.99
C VAL A 273 -23.06 36.05 -6.18
N LEU A 274 -23.37 35.72 -4.92
CA LEU A 274 -24.14 36.61 -4.04
C LEU A 274 -23.43 37.95 -3.78
N ARG A 275 -22.10 37.94 -3.68
CA ARG A 275 -21.30 39.14 -3.40
C ARG A 275 -20.97 39.99 -4.64
N MET A 276 -20.74 39.35 -5.77
CA MET A 276 -20.20 39.99 -6.99
C MET A 276 -21.20 39.98 -8.17
N GLY A 277 -22.35 39.34 -8.01
CA GLY A 277 -23.36 39.13 -9.04
C GLY A 277 -22.98 38.05 -10.07
N PRO A 278 -23.87 37.78 -11.05
CA PRO A 278 -23.67 36.77 -12.09
C PRO A 278 -22.41 36.97 -12.95
N LYS A 279 -21.89 38.21 -13.03
CA LYS A 279 -20.62 38.52 -13.73
C LYS A 279 -19.43 37.74 -13.18
N TYR A 280 -19.49 37.30 -11.91
CA TYR A 280 -18.48 36.41 -11.36
C TYR A 280 -18.34 35.12 -12.18
N LEU A 281 -19.45 34.53 -12.62
CA LEU A 281 -19.45 33.28 -13.38
C LEU A 281 -18.77 33.47 -14.73
N SER A 282 -19.23 34.45 -15.51
CA SER A 282 -18.67 34.72 -16.84
C SER A 282 -17.20 35.13 -16.79
N SER A 283 -16.76 35.89 -15.77
CA SER A 283 -15.34 36.24 -15.59
C SER A 283 -14.40 35.05 -15.34
N ARG A 284 -14.96 33.87 -15.03
CA ARG A 284 -14.22 32.63 -14.77
C ARG A 284 -14.57 31.51 -15.74
N GLY A 285 -15.39 31.79 -16.75
CA GLY A 285 -15.88 30.78 -17.69
C GLY A 285 -16.80 29.75 -17.05
N TYR A 286 -17.51 30.11 -15.97
CA TYR A 286 -18.50 29.25 -15.34
C TYR A 286 -19.87 29.43 -16.00
N HIS A 287 -20.56 28.31 -16.20
CA HIS A 287 -21.93 28.22 -16.69
C HIS A 287 -22.74 27.35 -15.73
N VAL A 288 -23.98 27.75 -15.46
CA VAL A 288 -24.96 26.87 -14.81
C VAL A 288 -25.49 25.92 -15.87
N VAL A 289 -25.59 24.65 -15.55
CA VAL A 289 -26.11 23.63 -16.46
C VAL A 289 -27.24 22.85 -15.80
N ASP A 290 -28.07 22.19 -16.60
CA ASP A 290 -29.20 21.38 -16.12
C ASP A 290 -28.80 19.98 -15.61
N ALA A 291 -27.65 19.46 -16.07
CA ALA A 291 -27.09 18.17 -15.63
C ALA A 291 -25.57 18.09 -15.84
N TRP A 292 -24.92 17.08 -15.23
CA TRP A 292 -23.56 16.67 -15.60
C TRP A 292 -23.57 15.81 -16.87
N SER A 293 -23.68 16.48 -18.03
CA SER A 293 -23.60 15.86 -19.35
C SER A 293 -22.78 16.73 -20.31
N GLU A 294 -22.17 16.09 -21.30
CA GLU A 294 -21.53 16.78 -22.44
C GLU A 294 -22.56 17.56 -23.27
N THR A 295 -23.82 17.10 -23.28
CA THR A 295 -24.95 17.74 -23.98
C THR A 295 -25.83 18.58 -23.06
N ALA A 296 -25.35 18.92 -21.86
CA ALA A 296 -26.13 19.69 -20.90
C ALA A 296 -26.44 21.10 -21.43
N ASN A 297 -27.65 21.58 -21.17
CA ASN A 297 -28.06 22.91 -21.58
C ASN A 297 -27.57 23.94 -20.57
N VAL A 298 -27.14 25.11 -21.07
CA VAL A 298 -26.81 26.24 -20.21
C VAL A 298 -28.11 26.85 -19.69
N VAL A 299 -28.20 27.00 -18.36
CA VAL A 299 -29.31 27.62 -17.65
C VAL A 299 -28.96 29.05 -17.32
N ASP A 300 -29.94 29.96 -17.37
CA ASP A 300 -29.73 31.33 -16.93
C ASP A 300 -29.39 31.37 -15.43
N ALA A 301 -28.19 31.86 -15.09
CA ALA A 301 -27.75 32.00 -13.72
C ALA A 301 -28.65 32.93 -12.89
N SER A 302 -29.44 33.81 -13.53
CA SER A 302 -30.38 34.69 -12.85
C SER A 302 -31.58 33.95 -12.25
N SER A 303 -31.93 32.77 -12.79
CA SER A 303 -33.06 31.95 -12.31
C SER A 303 -32.68 31.01 -11.15
N VAL A 304 -31.42 31.01 -10.72
CA VAL A 304 -30.92 30.13 -9.67
C VAL A 304 -31.07 30.78 -8.29
N ASP A 305 -31.59 30.03 -7.32
CA ASP A 305 -31.56 30.43 -5.91
C ASP A 305 -30.14 30.22 -5.31
N TRP A 306 -29.29 31.22 -5.50
CA TRP A 306 -27.93 31.23 -4.97
C TRP A 306 -27.86 31.26 -3.43
N LYS A 307 -28.92 31.73 -2.74
CA LYS A 307 -28.98 31.68 -1.27
C LYS A 307 -29.18 30.25 -0.80
N ALA A 308 -30.11 29.51 -1.42
CA ALA A 308 -30.30 28.09 -1.15
C ALA A 308 -29.05 27.26 -1.50
N ALA A 309 -28.38 27.57 -2.62
CA ALA A 309 -27.12 26.91 -2.99
C ALA A 309 -26.01 27.15 -1.95
N ALA A 310 -25.85 28.38 -1.46
CA ALA A 310 -24.88 28.71 -0.41
C ALA A 310 -25.23 28.07 0.95
N ALA A 311 -26.53 27.95 1.26
CA ALA A 311 -27.00 27.22 2.44
C ALA A 311 -26.80 25.68 2.30
N GLY A 312 -26.69 25.18 1.06
CA GLY A 312 -26.64 23.76 0.74
C GLY A 312 -28.00 23.08 0.79
N THR A 313 -29.09 23.85 0.65
CA THR A 313 -30.47 23.33 0.57
C THR A 313 -30.96 23.18 -0.87
N SER A 314 -30.17 23.63 -1.85
CA SER A 314 -30.40 23.41 -3.27
C SER A 314 -29.10 22.97 -3.95
N HIS A 315 -29.22 22.00 -4.86
CA HIS A 315 -28.11 21.51 -5.67
C HIS A 315 -28.08 22.27 -6.99
N VAL A 316 -26.91 22.79 -7.36
CA VAL A 316 -26.72 23.58 -8.58
C VAL A 316 -25.51 23.03 -9.32
N PHE A 317 -25.74 22.59 -10.56
CA PHE A 317 -24.65 22.13 -11.42
C PHE A 317 -23.93 23.33 -12.04
N VAL A 318 -22.66 23.50 -11.68
CA VAL A 318 -21.79 24.52 -12.28
C VAL A 318 -20.69 23.83 -13.06
N ARG A 319 -20.57 24.19 -14.34
CA ARG A 319 -19.52 23.73 -15.25
C ARG A 319 -18.59 24.90 -15.56
N GLN A 320 -17.30 24.64 -15.65
CA GLN A 320 -16.31 25.55 -16.22
C GLN A 320 -15.92 25.07 -17.60
N ASP A 321 -15.98 25.99 -18.56
CA ASP A 321 -15.60 25.69 -19.94
C ASP A 321 -14.07 25.59 -20.10
N PRO A 322 -13.57 24.93 -21.15
CA PRO A 322 -12.14 24.85 -21.42
C PRO A 322 -11.53 26.23 -21.61
N GLY A 323 -10.29 26.40 -21.14
CA GLY A 323 -9.55 27.64 -21.31
C GLY A 323 -8.48 27.85 -20.25
N PRO A 324 -7.73 28.97 -20.31
CA PRO A 324 -6.57 29.21 -19.44
C PRO A 324 -6.90 29.25 -17.94
N LEU A 325 -8.16 29.51 -17.59
CA LEU A 325 -8.64 29.58 -16.20
C LEU A 325 -9.28 28.28 -15.71
N ASN A 326 -9.41 27.27 -16.59
CA ASN A 326 -10.07 26.01 -16.25
C ASN A 326 -9.30 25.32 -15.11
N SER A 327 -10.01 24.95 -14.04
CA SER A 327 -9.37 24.38 -12.84
C SER A 327 -8.68 23.03 -13.08
N MET A 328 -9.05 22.33 -14.16
CA MET A 328 -8.39 21.12 -14.65
C MET A 328 -7.28 21.35 -15.68
N GLY A 329 -6.98 22.61 -16.02
CA GLY A 329 -6.05 22.94 -17.09
C GLY A 329 -6.50 22.35 -18.43
N ASN A 330 -5.55 21.89 -19.23
CA ASN A 330 -5.83 21.46 -20.61
C ASN A 330 -5.98 19.94 -20.79
N LEU A 331 -5.65 19.15 -19.77
CA LEU A 331 -5.59 17.69 -19.86
C LEU A 331 -6.16 17.04 -18.61
N LYS A 332 -6.97 16.00 -18.81
CA LYS A 332 -7.53 15.14 -17.77
C LYS A 332 -7.21 13.68 -18.10
N PHE A 333 -6.85 12.92 -17.09
CA PHE A 333 -6.48 11.50 -17.17
C PHE A 333 -7.45 10.69 -16.31
N PRO A 334 -8.63 10.36 -16.85
CA PRO A 334 -9.61 9.57 -16.13
C PRO A 334 -9.20 8.10 -16.07
N PHE A 335 -9.54 7.46 -14.96
CA PHE A 335 -9.46 6.02 -14.79
C PHE A 335 -10.66 5.55 -13.96
N PRO A 336 -11.21 4.35 -14.22
CA PRO A 336 -12.39 3.87 -13.52
C PRO A 336 -12.16 3.76 -12.01
N ASN A 337 -13.04 4.37 -11.23
CA ASN A 337 -13.17 4.21 -9.79
C ASN A 337 -14.49 4.88 -9.35
N PRO A 338 -15.11 4.45 -8.25
CA PRO A 338 -16.40 4.97 -7.81
C PRO A 338 -16.31 6.29 -7.04
N GLU A 339 -15.10 6.72 -6.66
CA GLU A 339 -14.85 8.00 -6.00
C GLU A 339 -14.75 9.17 -7.00
N GLY A 340 -14.82 8.89 -8.31
CA GLY A 340 -14.70 9.91 -9.35
C GLY A 340 -13.32 10.57 -9.40
N ILE A 341 -12.27 9.91 -8.90
CA ILE A 341 -10.91 10.42 -8.86
C ILE A 341 -10.26 10.33 -10.24
N TYR A 342 -9.49 11.34 -10.61
CA TYR A 342 -8.71 11.37 -11.84
C TYR A 342 -7.42 12.18 -11.62
N LEU A 343 -6.47 12.06 -12.56
CA LEU A 343 -5.34 12.98 -12.63
C LEU A 343 -5.70 14.12 -13.58
N HIS A 344 -5.19 15.32 -13.35
CA HIS A 344 -5.44 16.43 -14.27
C HIS A 344 -4.36 17.52 -14.21
N ASP A 345 -4.32 18.34 -15.24
CA ASP A 345 -3.51 19.56 -15.32
C ASP A 345 -4.05 20.64 -14.36
N THR A 346 -3.34 21.76 -14.20
CA THR A 346 -3.85 22.87 -13.40
C THR A 346 -3.20 24.19 -13.80
N PRO A 347 -3.95 25.31 -13.85
CA PRO A 347 -3.35 26.62 -14.06
C PRO A 347 -2.52 27.07 -12.85
N SER A 348 -2.78 26.54 -11.65
CA SER A 348 -2.11 26.93 -10.41
C SER A 348 -0.76 26.23 -10.19
N LYS A 349 0.15 26.34 -11.17
CA LYS A 349 1.46 25.67 -11.16
C LYS A 349 2.36 26.06 -9.98
N GLN A 350 2.19 27.26 -9.43
CA GLN A 350 2.93 27.75 -8.27
C GLN A 350 2.78 26.86 -7.02
N HIS A 351 1.70 26.07 -6.92
CA HIS A 351 1.50 25.17 -5.78
C HIS A 351 2.46 23.97 -5.76
N PHE A 352 3.11 23.64 -6.88
CA PHE A 352 4.16 22.60 -6.91
C PHE A 352 5.47 23.04 -6.22
N ALA A 353 5.63 24.32 -5.90
CA ALA A 353 6.74 24.83 -5.11
C ALA A 353 6.55 24.65 -3.59
N LYS A 354 5.35 24.26 -3.13
CA LYS A 354 5.09 24.04 -1.70
C LYS A 354 5.71 22.73 -1.20
N GLY A 355 6.17 22.75 0.06
CA GLY A 355 6.68 21.57 0.75
C GLY A 355 5.63 20.47 0.87
N LEU A 356 4.48 20.81 1.48
CA LEU A 356 3.31 19.95 1.59
C LEU A 356 2.22 20.36 0.58
N ARG A 357 1.73 19.39 -0.20
CA ARG A 357 0.83 19.57 -1.35
C ARG A 357 -0.49 18.79 -1.21
N ASN A 358 -1.02 18.65 0.00
CA ASN A 358 -2.38 18.13 0.27
C ASN A 358 -3.42 19.27 0.18
N LEU A 359 -3.69 19.75 -1.03
CA LEU A 359 -4.41 21.02 -1.28
C LEU A 359 -5.62 20.87 -2.22
N SER A 360 -5.98 19.65 -2.60
CA SER A 360 -7.08 19.37 -3.52
C SER A 360 -8.28 18.74 -2.80
N ASN A 361 -9.37 18.52 -3.53
CA ASN A 361 -10.58 17.86 -3.03
C ASN A 361 -10.59 16.35 -3.38
N GLY A 362 -9.42 15.70 -3.39
CA GLY A 362 -9.26 14.26 -3.63
C GLY A 362 -8.62 13.92 -4.97
N CYS A 363 -8.97 14.61 -6.05
CA CYS A 363 -8.33 14.43 -7.38
C CYS A 363 -6.87 14.88 -7.38
N VAL A 364 -6.07 14.33 -8.30
CA VAL A 364 -4.61 14.54 -8.29
C VAL A 364 -4.20 15.52 -9.37
N ARG A 365 -3.60 16.65 -8.99
CA ARG A 365 -3.04 17.60 -9.96
C ARG A 365 -1.60 17.20 -10.28
N VAL A 366 -1.24 17.17 -11.55
CA VAL A 366 0.12 16.81 -12.01
C VAL A 366 0.92 18.04 -12.42
N GLU A 367 2.20 18.05 -12.08
CA GLU A 367 3.12 19.17 -12.36
C GLU A 367 3.24 19.44 -13.85
N ASP A 368 3.37 18.37 -14.66
CA ASP A 368 3.53 18.46 -16.10
C ASP A 368 2.63 17.44 -16.81
N ALA A 369 1.38 17.86 -17.06
CA ALA A 369 0.39 17.03 -17.73
C ALA A 369 0.78 16.69 -19.17
N LYS A 370 1.46 17.59 -19.88
CA LYS A 370 1.93 17.31 -21.25
C LYS A 370 2.99 16.21 -21.23
N ARG A 371 3.92 16.23 -20.29
CA ARG A 371 4.92 15.16 -20.15
C ARG A 371 4.28 13.81 -19.81
N LEU A 372 3.29 13.79 -18.91
CA LEU A 372 2.50 12.58 -18.64
C LEU A 372 1.78 12.07 -19.89
N ALA A 373 1.07 12.95 -20.61
CA ALA A 373 0.36 12.59 -21.83
C ALA A 373 1.31 12.07 -22.92
N ARG A 374 2.47 12.71 -23.11
CA ARG A 374 3.49 12.26 -24.05
C ARG A 374 3.93 10.84 -23.76
N TRP A 375 4.24 10.56 -22.49
CA TRP A 375 4.63 9.21 -22.09
C TRP A 375 3.50 8.23 -22.35
N LEU A 376 2.26 8.52 -21.92
CA LEU A 376 1.10 7.64 -22.10
C LEU A 376 0.80 7.31 -23.57
N ILE A 377 0.76 8.33 -24.43
CA ILE A 377 0.39 8.22 -25.85
C ILE A 377 1.56 7.72 -26.71
N GLY A 378 2.81 8.00 -26.32
CA GLY A 378 4.02 7.63 -27.06
C GLY A 378 4.45 8.64 -28.13
N GLN A 379 3.83 9.82 -28.18
CA GLN A 379 4.14 10.91 -29.11
C GLN A 379 3.79 12.27 -28.49
N GLU A 380 4.18 13.38 -29.13
CA GLU A 380 3.87 14.72 -28.64
C GLU A 380 2.36 14.93 -28.51
N PRO A 381 1.84 15.28 -27.32
CA PRO A 381 0.42 15.48 -27.12
C PRO A 381 -0.05 16.77 -27.80
N ALA A 382 -0.90 16.64 -28.81
CA ALA A 382 -1.55 17.74 -29.50
C ALA A 382 -3.06 17.56 -29.44
N ALA A 383 -3.78 18.63 -29.07
CA ALA A 383 -5.24 18.62 -29.11
C ALA A 383 -5.70 18.44 -30.57
N PRO A 384 -6.58 17.46 -30.87
CA PRO A 384 -7.05 17.25 -32.24
C PRO A 384 -7.82 18.43 -32.84
N SER A 385 -8.52 19.19 -31.99
CA SER A 385 -9.20 20.43 -32.34
C SER A 385 -9.31 21.33 -31.09
N ALA A 386 -9.97 22.48 -31.23
CA ALA A 386 -10.33 23.34 -30.10
C ALA A 386 -11.64 22.92 -29.41
N ASP A 387 -12.27 21.83 -29.85
CA ASP A 387 -13.52 21.34 -29.28
C ASP A 387 -13.32 20.88 -27.82
N PRO A 388 -14.34 21.02 -26.97
CA PRO A 388 -14.30 20.54 -25.60
C PRO A 388 -14.33 19.01 -25.53
N GLU A 389 -13.81 18.44 -24.44
CA GLU A 389 -13.96 17.02 -24.05
C GLU A 389 -13.45 15.99 -25.09
N ILE A 390 -12.40 16.31 -25.84
CA ILE A 390 -11.86 15.39 -26.85
C ILE A 390 -11.11 14.23 -26.18
N ARG A 391 -11.61 13.02 -26.33
CA ARG A 391 -10.98 11.80 -25.80
C ARG A 391 -10.05 11.19 -26.84
N VAL A 392 -8.78 11.02 -26.47
CA VAL A 392 -7.78 10.32 -27.28
C VAL A 392 -7.40 9.01 -26.59
N GLN A 393 -7.65 7.90 -27.29
CA GLN A 393 -7.36 6.56 -26.76
C GLN A 393 -5.86 6.31 -26.66
N LEU A 394 -5.46 5.63 -25.58
CA LEU A 394 -4.10 5.15 -25.41
C LEU A 394 -3.86 3.93 -26.32
N PRO A 395 -2.64 3.75 -26.86
CA PRO A 395 -2.30 2.56 -27.64
C PRO A 395 -2.52 1.25 -26.87
N GLN A 396 -2.30 1.29 -25.56
CA GLN A 396 -2.55 0.20 -24.62
C GLN A 396 -3.06 0.77 -23.30
N GLY A 397 -3.92 0.02 -22.60
CA GLY A 397 -4.34 0.38 -21.25
C GLY A 397 -3.16 0.38 -20.29
N VAL A 398 -3.02 1.44 -19.49
CA VAL A 398 -1.90 1.62 -18.56
C VAL A 398 -2.39 1.49 -17.13
N PRO A 399 -1.88 0.52 -16.33
CA PRO A 399 -2.18 0.44 -14.92
C PRO A 399 -1.81 1.72 -14.18
N VAL A 400 -2.68 2.16 -13.28
CA VAL A 400 -2.43 3.26 -12.35
C VAL A 400 -2.68 2.77 -10.93
N VAL A 401 -1.70 2.97 -10.06
CA VAL A 401 -1.82 2.68 -8.63
C VAL A 401 -1.68 3.99 -7.86
N VAL A 402 -2.72 4.38 -7.15
CA VAL A 402 -2.75 5.46 -6.19
C VAL A 402 -2.52 4.87 -4.81
N THR A 403 -1.40 5.25 -4.18
CA THR A 403 -0.96 4.72 -2.89
C THR A 403 -0.61 5.84 -1.92
N TYR A 404 -0.20 5.46 -0.71
CA TYR A 404 0.27 6.37 0.34
C TYR A 404 1.41 5.70 1.09
N LEU A 405 2.65 5.97 0.65
CA LEU A 405 3.85 5.44 1.28
C LEU A 405 4.58 6.54 2.07
N THR A 406 4.74 6.29 3.36
CA THR A 406 5.50 7.12 4.29
C THR A 406 6.84 6.48 4.65
N ALA A 407 7.03 5.18 4.42
CA ALA A 407 8.31 4.49 4.62
C ALA A 407 9.15 4.51 3.34
N GLN A 408 10.44 4.78 3.47
CA GLN A 408 11.40 4.82 2.36
C GLN A 408 12.76 4.27 2.78
N VAL A 409 13.52 3.79 1.79
CA VAL A 409 14.94 3.50 1.99
C VAL A 409 15.76 4.66 1.43
N GLN A 410 16.46 5.37 2.32
CA GLN A 410 17.36 6.45 1.98
C GLN A 410 18.75 6.12 2.53
N ASP A 411 19.77 6.19 1.67
CA ASP A 411 21.17 5.86 2.03
C ASP A 411 21.33 4.50 2.72
N GLY A 412 20.55 3.51 2.26
CA GLY A 412 20.54 2.14 2.78
C GLY A 412 19.85 1.97 4.14
N LYS A 413 19.15 3.01 4.63
CA LYS A 413 18.44 2.98 5.91
C LYS A 413 16.95 3.20 5.74
N LEU A 414 16.16 2.57 6.60
CA LEU A 414 14.73 2.80 6.68
C LEU A 414 14.48 4.19 7.29
N THR A 415 13.70 5.01 6.59
CA THR A 415 13.31 6.36 7.01
C THR A 415 11.79 6.52 6.85
N TYR A 416 11.22 7.47 7.60
CA TYR A 416 9.79 7.75 7.57
C TYR A 416 9.52 9.23 7.28
N LEU A 417 8.61 9.47 6.36
CA LEU A 417 8.03 10.77 6.06
C LEU A 417 6.94 11.13 7.07
N SER A 418 6.48 12.38 7.01
CA SER A 418 5.32 12.83 7.79
C SER A 418 4.06 12.10 7.35
N ASP A 419 3.40 11.43 8.31
CA ASP A 419 2.10 10.79 8.09
C ASP A 419 0.96 11.82 8.17
N PHE A 420 0.87 12.70 7.17
CA PHE A 420 -0.08 13.82 7.21
C PHE A 420 -1.56 13.38 7.12
N TYR A 421 -1.86 12.17 6.64
CA TYR A 421 -3.20 11.58 6.71
C TYR A 421 -3.45 10.74 7.98
N GLY A 422 -2.41 10.40 8.75
CA GLY A 422 -2.54 9.59 9.96
C GLY A 422 -2.85 8.10 9.70
N TRP A 423 -2.56 7.60 8.49
CA TRP A 423 -2.98 6.26 8.05
C TRP A 423 -2.05 5.15 8.51
N ASP A 424 -0.84 5.44 8.98
CA ASP A 424 0.08 4.41 9.46
C ASP A 424 -0.43 3.77 10.75
N THR A 425 -1.18 4.54 11.56
CA THR A 425 -1.80 4.07 12.80
C THR A 425 -3.28 3.72 12.60
N ASN A 426 -4.06 4.61 11.98
CA ASN A 426 -5.52 4.48 11.92
C ASN A 426 -6.02 3.71 10.69
N GLY A 427 -5.14 3.52 9.70
CA GLY A 427 -5.53 3.09 8.36
C GLY A 427 -6.28 4.18 7.58
N PRO A 428 -6.51 3.97 6.27
CA PRO A 428 -7.35 4.85 5.47
C PRO A 428 -8.82 4.82 5.94
N PRO A 429 -9.59 5.90 5.75
CA PRO A 429 -11.03 5.87 5.97
C PRO A 429 -11.70 4.91 4.97
N ARG A 430 -12.96 4.57 5.26
CA ARG A 430 -13.77 3.77 4.34
C ARG A 430 -14.19 4.65 3.15
N PHE A 431 -13.82 4.23 1.96
CA PHE A 431 -14.26 4.81 0.70
C PHE A 431 -15.44 4.00 0.14
N ALA A 432 -16.22 4.54 -0.79
CA ALA A 432 -17.48 4.00 -1.32
C ALA A 432 -17.39 2.57 -1.91
N SER A 433 -16.18 2.00 -2.09
CA SER A 433 -15.98 0.64 -2.62
C SER A 433 -14.83 -0.14 -1.96
N SER A 434 -14.40 0.24 -0.76
CA SER A 434 -13.20 -0.34 -0.13
C SER A 434 -13.37 -1.75 0.49
N ASP A 435 -14.22 -2.63 -0.07
CA ASP A 435 -14.54 -3.98 0.46
C ASP A 435 -14.05 -5.13 -0.46
#